data_AF-A0A507FGP2-F1
#
_entry.id   AF-A0A507FGP2-F1
#
_cell.length_a   1.000
_cell.length_b   1.000
_cell.length_c   1.000
_cell.angle_alpha   90.00
_cell.angle_beta   90.00
_cell.angle_gamma   90.00
#
_symmetry.space_group_name_H-M   'P 1'
#
loop_
_entity.id
_entity.type
_entity.pdbx_description
1 polymer ?
#
loop_
_entity_poly.entity_id
_entity_poly.type
_entity_poly.pdbx_seq_one_letter_code
_entity_poly.pdbx_strand_id
1 'polypeptide(L)'
;MLGIGLQRILGRSAAAPAAPPSMFSMVMPTLASTAINSMQTRSYRPHTPPMLSFKNTGRSVPVRGLSASFAYFQLKEILNESKVRETVRFNEWHERKHDKKRRKRKQADWRKYLEFVKEQVVLAKDLDKRSRIQYANYKHL
;
A
#
# COMPACT_ATOMS: atom_id res chain seq x y z
N MET A 1 23.25 51.35 -14.50
CA MET A 1 23.27 52.09 -13.23
C MET A 1 22.05 51.71 -12.41
N LEU A 2 22.25 51.45 -11.10
CA LEU A 2 21.24 51.25 -10.03
C LEU A 2 20.44 49.93 -10.16
N GLY A 3 20.44 48.97 -9.24
CA GLY A 3 20.92 48.91 -7.87
C GLY A 3 19.81 48.39 -6.95
N ILE A 4 20.12 47.37 -6.12
CA ILE A 4 19.54 47.10 -4.79
C ILE A 4 18.11 46.47 -4.82
N GLY A 5 17.74 45.45 -4.05
CA GLY A 5 18.38 44.89 -2.86
C GLY A 5 17.91 43.47 -2.51
N LEU A 6 18.87 42.72 -1.98
CA LEU A 6 18.66 41.55 -1.12
C LEU A 6 17.95 42.02 0.16
N GLN A 7 16.82 41.42 0.51
CA GLN A 7 16.37 41.39 1.91
C GLN A 7 16.47 39.98 2.48
N ARG A 8 17.49 39.85 3.34
CA ARG A 8 17.65 38.85 4.39
C ARG A 8 16.45 38.91 5.33
N ILE A 9 15.71 37.81 5.49
CA ILE A 9 14.80 37.64 6.62
C ILE A 9 15.51 36.77 7.66
N LEU A 10 15.71 37.39 8.82
CA LEU A 10 16.34 36.88 10.02
C LEU A 10 15.45 35.87 10.74
N GLY A 11 16.10 34.86 11.30
CA GLY A 11 15.93 34.43 12.69
C GLY A 11 14.53 34.16 13.22
N ARG A 12 14.14 32.88 13.27
CA ARG A 12 13.16 32.39 14.24
C ARG A 12 13.76 31.23 15.02
N SER A 13 14.49 31.58 16.08
CA SER A 13 14.87 30.66 17.15
C SER A 13 13.60 30.31 17.92
N ALA A 14 13.09 29.10 17.73
CA ALA A 14 12.08 28.52 18.60
C ALA A 14 12.83 27.73 19.68
N ALA A 15 12.91 28.30 20.89
CA ALA A 15 13.35 27.61 22.07
C ALA A 15 12.41 26.41 22.33
N ALA A 16 12.96 25.20 22.24
CA ALA A 16 12.27 23.99 22.63
C ALA A 16 12.17 23.93 24.16
N PRO A 17 11.01 23.59 24.76
CA PRO A 17 10.92 23.37 26.19
C PRO A 17 11.71 22.11 26.57
N ALA A 18 12.60 22.26 27.54
CA ALA A 18 13.41 21.18 28.11
C ALA A 18 12.50 20.14 28.78
N ALA A 19 12.64 18.88 28.36
CA ALA A 19 12.02 17.75 29.04
C ALA A 19 12.69 17.52 30.40
N PRO A 20 11.94 17.17 31.46
CA PRO A 20 12.52 16.88 32.77
C PRO A 20 13.33 15.58 32.74
N PRO A 21 14.40 15.46 33.56
CA PRO A 21 15.18 14.24 33.65
C PRO A 21 14.33 13.09 34.18
N SER A 22 14.28 12.00 33.40
CA SER A 22 13.70 10.73 33.79
C SER A 22 14.43 10.19 35.02
N MET A 23 13.73 10.11 36.15
CA MET A 23 14.22 9.45 37.35
C MET A 23 14.25 7.94 37.09
N PHE A 24 15.45 7.37 37.05
CA PHE A 24 15.66 5.93 37.05
C PHE A 24 15.01 5.32 38.29
N SER A 25 13.91 4.59 38.10
CA SER A 25 13.33 3.74 39.14
C SER A 25 14.18 2.47 39.25
N MET A 26 14.97 2.37 40.32
CA MET A 26 15.62 1.12 40.71
C MET A 26 14.56 0.18 41.28
N VAL A 27 14.12 -0.77 40.45
CA VAL A 27 13.30 -1.90 40.90
C VAL A 27 14.25 -2.99 41.41
N MET A 28 14.19 -3.27 42.71
CA MET A 28 14.89 -4.39 43.35
C MET A 28 14.30 -5.72 42.88
N PRO A 29 15.11 -6.72 42.46
CA PRO A 29 14.62 -8.06 42.23
C PRO A 29 14.47 -8.80 43.56
N THR A 30 13.23 -9.01 43.99
CA THR A 30 12.88 -9.93 45.09
C THR A 30 13.11 -11.38 44.63
N LEU A 31 14.01 -12.09 45.32
CA LEU A 31 14.23 -13.53 45.14
C LEU A 31 13.05 -14.32 45.72
N ALA A 32 12.01 -14.53 44.92
CA ALA A 32 10.95 -15.48 45.23
C ALA A 32 11.44 -16.91 44.95
N SER A 33 11.76 -17.64 46.02
CA SER A 33 12.09 -19.06 46.00
C SER A 33 10.89 -19.86 45.46
N THR A 34 11.01 -20.43 44.28
CA THR A 34 9.98 -21.27 43.65
C THR A 34 10.38 -22.74 43.80
N ALA A 35 9.59 -23.49 44.57
CA ALA A 35 9.67 -24.95 44.64
C ALA A 35 9.20 -25.53 43.30
N ILE A 36 10.13 -26.18 42.57
CA ILE A 36 9.87 -26.80 41.27
C ILE A 36 9.43 -28.24 41.50
N ASN A 37 8.13 -28.47 41.67
CA ASN A 37 7.52 -29.78 41.45
C ASN A 37 7.19 -29.92 39.97
N SER A 38 8.18 -30.25 39.14
CA SER A 38 7.97 -30.58 37.74
C SER A 38 7.78 -32.08 37.55
N MET A 39 6.55 -32.57 37.73
CA MET A 39 6.15 -33.81 37.06
C MET A 39 6.14 -33.53 35.56
N GLN A 40 7.25 -33.89 34.90
CA GLN A 40 7.41 -33.76 33.46
C GLN A 40 6.53 -34.79 32.75
N THR A 41 5.25 -34.49 32.59
CA THR A 41 4.48 -35.08 31.49
C THR A 41 5.12 -34.54 30.21
N ARG A 42 5.92 -35.39 29.56
CA ARG A 42 6.53 -35.13 28.27
C ARG A 42 5.44 -35.04 27.21
N SER A 43 4.72 -33.92 27.19
CA SER A 43 3.87 -33.56 26.08
C SER A 43 4.79 -33.34 24.89
N TYR A 44 4.68 -34.24 23.91
CA TYR A 44 5.35 -34.12 22.63
C TYR A 44 4.86 -32.82 22.00
N ARG A 45 5.59 -31.71 22.17
CA ARG A 45 5.33 -30.49 21.40
C ARG A 45 5.83 -30.80 19.98
N PRO A 46 4.94 -30.87 18.97
CA PRO A 46 5.41 -30.96 17.61
C PRO A 46 6.23 -29.70 17.31
N HIS A 47 7.55 -29.88 17.10
CA HIS A 47 8.49 -28.81 16.78
C HIS A 47 8.29 -28.24 15.37
N THR A 48 7.40 -28.83 14.60
CA THR A 48 6.92 -28.30 13.33
C THR A 48 5.61 -27.56 13.57
N PRO A 49 5.53 -26.23 13.29
CA PRO A 49 4.23 -25.57 13.24
C PRO A 49 3.34 -26.32 12.23
N PRO A 50 2.02 -26.47 12.47
CA PRO A 50 1.13 -27.14 11.52
C PRO A 50 1.25 -26.43 10.17
N MET A 51 1.99 -27.06 9.26
CA MET A 51 2.16 -26.51 7.93
C MET A 51 0.80 -26.65 7.23
N LEU A 52 0.31 -25.53 6.69
CA LEU A 52 -0.63 -25.48 5.56
C LEU A 52 -2.13 -25.69 5.77
N SER A 53 -2.72 -25.59 6.97
CA SER A 53 -4.19 -25.68 7.04
C SER A 53 -4.97 -24.39 6.69
N PHE A 54 -4.32 -23.20 6.62
CA PHE A 54 -5.04 -21.92 6.40
C PHE A 54 -4.32 -20.87 5.53
N LYS A 55 -3.27 -21.23 4.76
CA LYS A 55 -2.44 -20.24 4.03
C LYS A 55 -2.76 -20.01 2.55
N ASN A 56 -3.82 -20.63 2.02
CA ASN A 56 -4.21 -20.47 0.61
C ASN A 56 -5.47 -19.60 0.43
N THR A 57 -5.95 -18.95 1.48
CA THR A 57 -7.13 -18.08 1.43
C THR A 57 -6.88 -16.89 0.50
N GLY A 58 -7.61 -16.85 -0.63
CA GLY A 58 -7.63 -15.73 -1.56
C GLY A 58 -6.68 -15.80 -2.76
N ARG A 59 -5.93 -16.90 -2.96
CA ARG A 59 -5.07 -17.09 -4.15
C ARG A 59 -5.20 -18.49 -4.78
N SER A 60 -6.27 -19.20 -4.46
CA SER A 60 -6.67 -20.44 -5.11
C SER A 60 -8.04 -20.23 -5.76
N VAL A 61 -8.25 -20.88 -6.89
CA VAL A 61 -9.55 -20.91 -7.58
C VAL A 61 -9.91 -22.38 -7.76
N PRO A 62 -11.04 -22.86 -7.21
CA PRO A 62 -11.47 -24.23 -7.44
C PRO A 62 -11.87 -24.38 -8.91
N VAL A 63 -11.33 -25.39 -9.59
CA VAL A 63 -11.70 -25.70 -10.96
C VAL A 63 -13.06 -26.41 -10.94
N ARG A 64 -14.10 -25.79 -11.49
CA ARG A 64 -15.44 -26.39 -11.61
C ARG A 64 -15.63 -26.92 -13.04
N GLY A 65 -15.88 -28.21 -13.19
CA GLY A 65 -16.11 -28.86 -14.49
C GLY A 65 -14.83 -29.00 -15.34
N LEU A 66 -14.99 -28.93 -16.67
CA LEU A 66 -13.91 -29.18 -17.65
C LEU A 66 -13.15 -27.92 -18.11
N SER A 67 -13.56 -26.71 -17.68
CA SER A 67 -12.99 -25.46 -18.18
C SER A 67 -11.83 -24.93 -17.33
N ALA A 68 -10.72 -25.68 -17.30
CA ALA A 68 -9.49 -25.25 -16.63
C ALA A 68 -9.01 -23.85 -17.05
N SER A 69 -9.23 -23.49 -18.33
CA SER A 69 -8.93 -22.16 -18.88
C SER A 69 -9.66 -21.03 -18.16
N PHE A 70 -10.93 -21.23 -17.79
CA PHE A 70 -11.71 -20.22 -17.08
C PHE A 70 -11.14 -19.98 -15.67
N ALA A 71 -10.87 -21.08 -14.95
CA ALA A 71 -10.25 -21.01 -13.62
C ALA A 71 -8.86 -20.32 -13.68
N TYR A 72 -8.09 -20.55 -14.74
CA TYR A 72 -6.82 -19.86 -14.97
C TYR A 72 -7.00 -18.34 -15.13
N PHE A 73 -7.93 -17.89 -15.97
CA PHE A 73 -8.16 -16.45 -16.17
C PHE A 73 -8.69 -15.79 -14.90
N GLN A 74 -9.58 -16.45 -14.16
CA GLN A 74 -10.07 -15.98 -12.88
C GLN A 74 -8.93 -15.86 -11.86
N LEU A 75 -8.04 -16.85 -11.77
CA LEU A 75 -6.87 -16.77 -10.90
C LEU A 75 -5.93 -15.64 -11.32
N LYS A 76 -5.73 -15.45 -12.63
CA LYS A 76 -4.93 -14.36 -13.18
C LYS A 76 -5.49 -13.00 -12.81
N GLU A 77 -6.81 -12.82 -12.85
CA GLU A 77 -7.50 -11.61 -12.41
C GLU A 77 -7.27 -11.34 -10.92
N ILE A 78 -7.49 -12.34 -10.06
CA ILE A 78 -7.24 -12.24 -8.61
C ILE A 78 -5.79 -11.84 -8.30
N LEU A 79 -4.81 -12.42 -9.02
CA LEU A 79 -3.39 -12.09 -8.85
C LEU A 79 -3.05 -10.66 -9.33
N ASN A 80 -3.76 -10.16 -10.34
CA ASN A 80 -3.59 -8.79 -10.83
C ASN A 80 -4.21 -7.77 -9.88
N GLU A 81 -5.42 -8.04 -9.37
CA GLU A 81 -6.12 -7.18 -8.40
C GLU A 81 -5.31 -7.05 -7.10
N SER A 82 -4.79 -8.16 -6.60
CA SER A 82 -3.93 -8.19 -5.42
C SER A 82 -2.50 -7.69 -5.67
N LYS A 83 -2.15 -7.33 -6.91
CA LYS A 83 -0.83 -6.80 -7.33
C LYS A 83 0.36 -7.65 -6.87
N VAL A 84 0.17 -8.97 -6.85
CA VAL A 84 1.20 -9.91 -6.38
C VAL A 84 2.45 -9.83 -7.25
N ARG A 85 2.27 -9.80 -8.57
CA ARG A 85 3.38 -9.72 -9.54
C ARG A 85 4.21 -8.46 -9.38
N GLU A 86 3.55 -7.32 -9.19
CA GLU A 86 4.23 -6.04 -8.95
C GLU A 86 5.02 -6.08 -7.63
N THR A 87 4.44 -6.68 -6.59
CA THR A 87 5.11 -6.84 -5.29
C THR A 87 6.33 -7.75 -5.38
N VAL A 88 6.22 -8.89 -6.06
CA VAL A 88 7.34 -9.80 -6.29
C VAL A 88 8.47 -9.06 -7.02
N ARG A 89 8.16 -8.36 -8.11
CA ARG A 89 9.13 -7.58 -8.88
C ARG A 89 9.85 -6.51 -8.04
N PHE A 90 9.13 -5.82 -7.16
CA PHE A 90 9.76 -4.83 -6.26
C PHE A 90 10.56 -5.45 -5.11
N ASN A 91 10.35 -6.72 -4.81
CA ASN A 91 11.08 -7.45 -3.78
C ASN A 91 12.30 -8.18 -4.34
N GLU A 92 12.40 -8.36 -5.66
CA GLU A 92 13.58 -8.95 -6.31
C GLU A 92 14.87 -8.16 -6.00
N TRP A 93 14.76 -6.83 -5.83
CA TRP A 93 15.89 -5.95 -5.56
C TRP A 93 15.59 -5.02 -4.39
N HIS A 94 16.60 -4.71 -3.57
CA HIS A 94 16.43 -3.75 -2.49
C HIS A 94 16.28 -2.32 -3.03
N GLU A 95 15.09 -1.74 -2.88
CA GLU A 95 14.83 -0.31 -3.13
C GLU A 95 15.03 0.50 -1.84
N ARG A 96 15.90 1.52 -1.89
CA ARG A 96 16.12 2.43 -0.74
C ARG A 96 14.83 3.16 -0.37
N LYS A 97 14.68 3.50 0.92
CA LYS A 97 13.46 4.12 1.48
C LYS A 97 13.06 5.43 0.78
N HIS A 98 14.03 6.29 0.41
CA HIS A 98 13.77 7.56 -0.25
C HIS A 98 13.31 7.38 -1.70
N ASP A 99 13.91 6.47 -2.45
CA ASP A 99 13.52 6.14 -3.83
C ASP A 99 12.11 5.57 -3.87
N LYS A 100 11.81 4.64 -2.95
CA LYS A 100 10.46 4.09 -2.76
C LYS A 100 9.42 5.19 -2.53
N LYS A 101 9.75 6.20 -1.73
CA LYS A 101 8.88 7.35 -1.47
C LYS A 101 8.69 8.21 -2.72
N ARG A 102 9.76 8.51 -3.46
CA ARG A 102 9.72 9.29 -4.71
C ARG A 102 8.89 8.60 -5.78
N ARG A 103 9.09 7.29 -5.97
CA ARG A 103 8.32 6.47 -6.91
C ARG A 103 6.84 6.45 -6.57
N LYS A 104 6.48 6.19 -5.30
CA LYS A 104 5.08 6.18 -4.85
C LYS A 104 4.38 7.53 -5.05
N ARG A 105 5.07 8.65 -4.80
CA ARG A 105 4.55 9.99 -5.09
C ARG A 105 4.26 10.17 -6.58
N LYS A 106 5.24 9.88 -7.44
CA LYS A 106 5.06 9.98 -8.90
C LYS A 106 3.92 9.08 -9.40
N GLN A 107 3.80 7.85 -8.87
CA GLN A 107 2.69 6.95 -9.19
C GLN A 107 1.33 7.52 -8.75
N ALA A 108 1.26 8.16 -7.59
CA ALA A 108 0.03 8.80 -7.10
C ALA A 108 -0.35 10.01 -7.98
N ASP A 109 0.61 10.86 -8.33
CA ASP A 109 0.39 12.02 -9.20
C ASP A 109 -0.06 11.56 -10.60
N TRP A 110 0.58 10.51 -11.14
CA TRP A 110 0.19 9.93 -12.41
C TRP A 110 -1.22 9.35 -12.39
N ARG A 111 -1.63 8.75 -11.26
CA ARG A 111 -3.00 8.24 -11.09
C ARG A 111 -4.02 9.36 -11.16
N LYS A 112 -3.79 10.47 -10.44
CA LYS A 112 -4.66 11.65 -10.48
C LYS A 112 -4.73 12.24 -11.88
N TYR A 113 -3.60 12.34 -12.57
CA TYR A 113 -3.56 12.81 -13.95
C TYR A 113 -4.39 11.94 -14.89
N LEU A 114 -4.24 10.61 -14.80
CA LEU A 114 -5.02 9.68 -15.63
C LEU A 114 -6.52 9.74 -15.31
N GLU A 115 -6.89 9.94 -14.06
CA GLU A 115 -8.29 10.15 -13.65
C GLU A 115 -8.87 11.40 -14.30
N PHE A 116 -8.16 12.52 -14.20
CA PHE A 116 -8.54 13.76 -14.89
C PHE A 116 -8.67 13.56 -16.42
N VAL A 117 -7.70 12.89 -17.06
CA VAL A 117 -7.77 12.62 -18.50
C VAL A 117 -8.99 11.77 -18.86
N LYS A 118 -9.34 10.77 -18.05
CA LYS A 118 -10.54 9.96 -18.27
C LYS A 118 -11.81 10.80 -18.20
N GLU A 119 -11.91 11.72 -17.23
CA GLU A 119 -13.04 12.65 -17.12
C GLU A 119 -13.18 13.52 -18.37
N GLN A 120 -12.07 14.08 -18.87
CA GLN A 120 -12.07 14.88 -20.10
C GLN A 120 -12.50 14.06 -21.32
N VAL A 121 -12.05 12.80 -21.44
CA VAL A 121 -12.46 11.91 -22.53
C VAL A 121 -13.96 11.59 -22.45
N VAL A 122 -14.50 11.36 -21.26
CA VAL A 122 -15.94 11.13 -21.06
C VAL A 122 -16.73 12.36 -21.49
N LEU A 123 -16.31 13.55 -21.07
CA LEU A 123 -16.94 14.82 -21.44
C LEU A 123 -16.89 15.05 -22.96
N ALA A 124 -15.75 14.84 -23.59
CA ALA A 124 -15.60 14.98 -25.04
C ALA A 124 -16.52 14.02 -25.81
N LYS A 125 -16.64 12.76 -25.36
CA LYS A 125 -17.56 11.79 -25.94
C LYS A 125 -19.03 12.18 -25.76
N ASP A 126 -19.39 12.76 -24.62
CA ASP A 126 -20.75 13.22 -24.37
C ASP A 126 -21.11 14.43 -25.26
N LEU A 127 -20.19 15.39 -25.43
CA LEU A 127 -20.36 16.51 -26.34
C LEU A 127 -20.51 16.05 -27.80
N ASP A 128 -19.67 15.12 -28.26
CA ASP A 128 -19.77 14.52 -29.60
C ASP A 128 -21.11 13.79 -29.80
N LYS A 129 -21.58 13.07 -28.78
CA LYS A 129 -22.91 12.45 -28.84
C LYS A 129 -24.02 13.48 -28.98
N ARG A 130 -23.99 14.57 -28.20
CA ARG A 130 -25.00 15.65 -28.26
C ARG A 130 -24.97 16.37 -29.60
N SER A 131 -23.79 16.70 -30.13
CA SER A 131 -23.66 17.38 -31.43
C SER A 131 -24.20 16.53 -32.58
N ARG A 132 -23.93 15.21 -32.57
CA ARG A 132 -24.50 14.28 -33.56
C ARG A 132 -26.02 14.24 -33.52
N ILE A 133 -26.61 14.22 -32.32
CA ILE A 133 -28.07 14.26 -32.16
C ILE A 133 -28.64 15.58 -32.69
N GLN A 134 -28.03 16.72 -32.34
CA GLN A 134 -28.47 18.03 -32.85
C GLN A 134 -28.39 18.10 -34.37
N TYR A 135 -27.28 17.68 -34.98
CA TYR A 135 -27.11 17.67 -36.43
C TYR A 135 -28.16 16.80 -37.12
N ALA A 136 -28.45 15.61 -36.57
CA ALA A 136 -29.52 14.76 -37.08
C ALA A 136 -30.88 15.47 -37.03
N ASN A 137 -31.21 16.13 -35.92
CA ASN A 137 -32.46 16.89 -35.79
C ASN A 137 -32.56 18.04 -36.79
N TYR A 138 -31.48 18.80 -37.03
CA TYR A 138 -31.47 19.88 -38.01
C TYR A 138 -31.60 19.41 -39.45
N LYS A 139 -31.05 18.23 -39.79
CA LYS A 139 -31.14 17.68 -41.15
C LYS A 139 -32.57 17.28 -41.55
N HIS A 140 -33.43 17.03 -40.57
CA HIS A 140 -34.82 16.61 -40.79
C HIS A 140 -35.82 17.79 -40.82
N LEU A 141 -35.36 19.02 -40.59
CA LEU A 141 -36.11 20.27 -40.78
C LEU A 141 -35.81 20.85 -42.15
#